data_AF-A0A382BHN1-F1
#
_entry.id   AF-A0A382BHN1-F1
#
_cell.length_a   1.000
_cell.length_b   1.000
_cell.length_c   1.000
_cell.angle_alpha   90.00
_cell.angle_beta   90.00
_cell.angle_gamma   90.00
#
_symmetry.space_group_name_H-M   'P 1'
#
loop_
_entity.id
_entity.type
_entity.pdbx_description
1 polymer ?
#
loop_
_entity_poly.entity_id
_entity_poly.type
_entity_poly.pdbx_seq_one_letter_code
_entity_poly.pdbx_strand_id
1 'polypeptide(L)'
;MEGRMKGFDPKFKNFPDYINGITYEIWEEDSAVEKLHEYYASDVVMRTPSSIIIGNEGVIAATEATLLEFPDRKLIGEDVIWSGSPEEGMLSSHRIISTATHLGDGQFGKATGKKLTYRVIADCHA
;
A
#
# COMPACT_ATOMS: atom_id res chain seq x y z
N MET A 1 6.82 30.20 -4.11
CA MET A 1 7.19 28.83 -3.71
C MET A 1 6.12 28.37 -2.73
N GLU A 2 4.95 28.02 -3.26
CA GLU A 2 3.81 27.48 -2.51
C GLU A 2 3.58 26.06 -3.02
N GLY A 3 3.27 25.11 -2.13
CA GLY A 3 2.81 23.78 -2.54
C GLY A 3 3.67 22.58 -2.15
N ARG A 4 4.52 22.66 -1.11
CA ARG A 4 5.09 21.46 -0.50
C ARG A 4 4.30 21.10 0.75
N MET A 5 3.91 19.83 0.88
CA MET A 5 3.23 19.36 2.08
C MET A 5 4.20 19.34 3.26
N LYS A 6 3.91 20.16 4.27
CA LYS A 6 4.73 20.26 5.47
C LYS A 6 4.73 18.91 6.20
N GLY A 7 5.92 18.40 6.54
CA GLY A 7 6.07 17.10 7.21
C GLY A 7 6.18 15.89 6.26
N PHE A 8 6.06 16.09 4.95
CA PHE A 8 6.22 15.03 3.95
C PHE A 8 7.51 15.22 3.16
N ASP A 9 7.99 14.12 2.56
CA ASP A 9 9.14 14.16 1.64
C ASP A 9 8.84 15.15 0.49
N PRO A 10 9.75 16.11 0.22
CA PRO A 10 9.57 17.11 -0.84
C PRO A 10 9.45 16.54 -2.25
N LYS A 11 9.71 15.24 -2.47
CA LYS A 11 9.44 14.55 -3.75
C LYS A 11 7.95 14.50 -4.09
N PHE A 12 7.07 14.50 -3.08
CA PHE A 12 5.63 14.43 -3.29
C PHE A 12 5.02 15.83 -3.47
N LYS A 13 4.21 15.98 -4.52
CA LYS A 13 3.60 17.26 -4.90
C LYS A 13 2.38 17.61 -4.06
N ASN A 14 1.61 16.60 -3.67
CA ASN A 14 0.37 16.72 -2.88
C ASN A 14 0.03 15.38 -2.23
N PHE A 15 -1.05 15.31 -1.46
CA PHE A 15 -1.39 14.12 -0.69
C PHE A 15 -1.80 12.91 -1.55
N PRO A 16 -2.62 13.07 -2.62
CA PRO A 16 -2.83 12.00 -3.59
C PRO A 16 -1.54 11.47 -4.24
N ASP A 17 -0.59 12.36 -4.56
CA ASP A 17 0.72 11.98 -5.12
C ASP A 17 1.54 11.18 -4.11
N TYR A 18 1.49 11.55 -2.82
CA TYR A 18 2.07 10.77 -1.72
C TYR A 18 1.47 9.36 -1.63
N ILE A 19 0.14 9.24 -1.55
CA ILE A 19 -0.54 7.94 -1.40
C ILE A 19 -0.23 7.00 -2.58
N ASN A 20 -0.35 7.49 -3.82
CA ASN A 20 -0.03 6.69 -4.99
C ASN A 20 1.46 6.35 -5.05
N GLY A 21 2.32 7.31 -4.70
CA GLY A 21 3.76 7.13 -4.71
C GLY A 21 4.25 6.08 -3.71
N ILE A 22 3.86 6.16 -2.44
CA ILE A 22 4.25 5.14 -1.45
C ILE A 22 3.66 3.77 -1.78
N THR A 23 2.45 3.72 -2.37
CA THR A 23 1.83 2.46 -2.81
C THR A 23 2.67 1.82 -3.91
N TYR A 24 3.08 2.59 -4.92
CA TYR A 24 3.96 2.10 -5.96
C TYR A 24 5.30 1.64 -5.40
N GLU A 25 5.92 2.46 -4.56
CA GLU A 25 7.21 2.14 -3.95
C GLU A 25 7.15 0.86 -3.11
N ILE A 26 6.13 0.67 -2.27
CA ILE A 26 6.03 -0.54 -1.41
C ILE A 26 5.74 -1.80 -2.24
N TRP A 27 4.89 -1.71 -3.26
CA TRP A 27 4.31 -2.90 -3.92
C TRP A 27 4.93 -3.26 -5.27
N GLU A 28 5.54 -2.32 -5.98
CA GLU A 28 6.00 -2.53 -7.36
C GLU A 28 7.49 -2.22 -7.57
N GLU A 29 8.16 -1.52 -6.65
CA GLU A 29 9.63 -1.40 -6.69
C GLU A 29 10.30 -2.64 -6.09
N ASP A 30 11.38 -3.10 -6.74
CA ASP A 30 12.11 -4.29 -6.32
C ASP A 30 12.65 -4.14 -4.88
N SER A 31 12.28 -5.08 -4.01
CA SER A 31 12.74 -5.18 -2.62
C SER A 31 12.49 -3.92 -1.76
N ALA A 32 11.45 -3.15 -2.09
CA ALA A 32 11.14 -1.90 -1.42
C ALA A 32 10.12 -2.05 -0.27
N VAL A 33 9.78 -3.28 0.13
CA VAL A 33 8.98 -3.58 1.33
C VAL A 33 9.57 -2.94 2.59
N GLU A 34 10.90 -2.88 2.69
CA GLU A 34 11.62 -2.25 3.82
C GLU A 34 11.25 -0.77 4.02
N LYS A 35 10.75 -0.10 2.98
CA LYS A 35 10.23 1.28 3.08
C LYS A 35 9.02 1.38 4.01
N LEU A 36 8.36 0.26 4.35
CA LEU A 36 7.34 0.24 5.40
C LEU A 36 7.91 0.72 6.74
N HIS A 37 9.20 0.51 7.05
CA HIS A 37 9.81 1.09 8.25
C HIS A 37 9.85 2.62 8.24
N GLU A 38 9.86 3.24 7.06
CA GLU A 38 9.85 4.70 6.90
C GLU A 38 8.43 5.25 6.84
N TYR A 39 7.52 4.55 6.14
CA TYR A 39 6.18 5.04 5.87
C TYR A 39 5.18 4.72 6.97
N TYR A 40 5.32 3.59 7.68
CA TYR A 40 4.34 3.13 8.67
C TYR A 40 4.88 3.26 10.08
N ALA A 41 4.02 3.69 11.01
CA ALA A 41 4.33 3.71 12.43
C ALA A 41 4.65 2.29 12.94
N SER A 42 5.58 2.17 13.88
CA SER A 42 5.99 0.87 14.42
C SER A 42 4.84 0.11 15.10
N ASP A 43 3.83 0.81 15.60
CA ASP A 43 2.63 0.31 16.26
C ASP A 43 1.36 0.38 15.38
N VAL A 44 1.53 0.49 14.04
CA VAL A 44 0.42 0.55 13.08
C VAL A 44 -0.60 -0.57 13.30
N VAL A 45 -1.89 -0.24 13.16
CA VAL A 45 -2.99 -1.20 13.22
C VAL A 45 -3.59 -1.38 11.84
N MET A 46 -3.21 -2.46 11.16
CA MET A 46 -3.76 -2.81 9.84
C MET A 46 -4.96 -3.75 10.01
N ARG A 47 -6.09 -3.38 9.42
CA ARG A 47 -7.32 -4.19 9.44
C ARG A 47 -7.57 -4.72 8.04
N THR A 48 -7.74 -6.02 7.91
CA THR A 48 -8.09 -6.69 6.67
C THR A 48 -9.39 -7.48 6.85
N PRO A 49 -10.05 -7.93 5.78
CA PRO A 49 -11.25 -8.77 5.92
C PRO A 49 -11.01 -10.07 6.69
N SER A 50 -9.78 -10.59 6.72
CA SER A 50 -9.43 -11.86 7.37
C SER A 50 -8.87 -11.70 8.79
N SER A 51 -8.34 -10.53 9.16
CA SER A 51 -7.62 -10.36 10.43
C SER A 51 -7.34 -8.90 10.81
N ILE A 52 -6.79 -8.71 12.01
CA ILE A 52 -6.17 -7.46 12.46
C ILE A 52 -4.70 -7.74 12.74
N ILE A 53 -3.80 -6.94 12.18
CA ILE A 53 -2.36 -6.98 12.41
C ILE A 53 -1.98 -5.74 13.23
N ILE A 54 -1.23 -5.95 14.31
CA ILE A 54 -0.73 -4.88 15.17
C ILE A 54 0.79 -4.89 15.09
N GLY A 55 1.36 -3.73 14.77
CA GLY A 55 2.79 -3.53 14.60
C GLY A 55 3.27 -3.77 13.17
N ASN A 56 4.32 -3.04 12.79
CA ASN A 56 4.78 -2.97 11.41
C ASN A 56 5.41 -4.28 10.90
N GLU A 57 6.08 -5.05 11.77
CA GLU A 57 6.70 -6.34 11.41
C GLU A 57 5.70 -7.32 10.79
N GLY A 58 4.48 -7.38 11.32
CA GLY A 58 3.42 -8.23 10.77
C GLY A 58 2.92 -7.73 9.42
N VAL A 59 2.92 -6.41 9.19
CA VAL A 59 2.54 -5.80 7.92
C VAL A 59 3.59 -6.09 6.85
N ILE A 60 4.87 -5.97 7.21
CA ILE A 60 6.02 -6.34 6.35
C ILE A 60 5.88 -7.80 5.90
N ALA A 61 5.77 -8.73 6.85
CA ALA A 61 5.65 -10.15 6.54
C ALA A 61 4.42 -10.48 5.66
N ALA A 62 3.29 -9.82 5.90
CA ALA A 62 2.08 -9.99 5.08
C ALA A 62 2.25 -9.43 3.65
N THR A 63 2.94 -8.30 3.51
CA THR A 63 3.26 -7.70 2.22
C THR A 63 4.19 -8.60 1.42
N GLU A 64 5.27 -9.09 2.04
CA GLU A 64 6.21 -10.05 1.41
C GLU A 64 5.50 -11.32 0.96
N ALA A 65 4.66 -11.92 1.81
CA ALA A 65 3.90 -13.10 1.46
C ALA A 65 3.02 -12.88 0.22
N THR A 66 2.41 -11.70 0.12
CA THR A 66 1.59 -11.32 -1.05
C THR A 66 2.45 -11.14 -2.30
N LEU A 67 3.63 -10.53 -2.19
CA LEU A 67 4.55 -10.35 -3.32
C LEU A 67 5.14 -11.68 -3.81
N LEU A 68 5.39 -12.63 -2.90
CA LEU A 68 5.81 -13.98 -3.25
C LEU A 68 4.70 -14.76 -3.97
N GLU A 69 3.44 -14.60 -3.54
CA GLU A 69 2.29 -15.28 -4.15
C GLU A 69 1.91 -14.67 -5.52
N PHE A 70 2.08 -13.36 -5.68
CA PHE A 70 1.74 -12.59 -6.89
C PHE A 70 2.89 -11.68 -7.36
N PRO A 71 4.00 -12.25 -7.85
CA PRO A 71 5.21 -11.49 -8.17
C PRO A 71 5.09 -10.56 -9.37
N ASP A 72 4.05 -10.71 -10.20
CA ASP A 72 3.75 -9.84 -11.35
C ASP A 72 2.61 -8.85 -11.06
N ARG A 73 2.23 -8.69 -9.79
CA ARG A 73 1.12 -7.83 -9.39
C ARG A 73 1.42 -6.36 -9.70
N LYS A 74 0.41 -5.67 -10.24
CA LYS A 74 0.41 -4.21 -10.45
C LYS A 74 -0.78 -3.56 -9.80
N LEU A 75 -0.61 -2.37 -9.25
CA LEU A 75 -1.60 -1.61 -8.51
C LEU A 75 -1.88 -0.28 -9.23
N ILE A 76 -2.88 -0.28 -10.12
CA ILE A 76 -3.25 0.94 -10.85
C ILE A 76 -4.19 1.78 -9.98
N GLY A 77 -3.72 2.96 -9.54
CA GLY A 77 -4.55 3.93 -8.80
C GLY A 77 -5.69 4.48 -9.67
N GLU A 78 -6.94 4.30 -9.21
CA GLU A 78 -8.13 4.83 -9.88
C GLU A 78 -8.54 6.20 -9.33
N ASP A 79 -8.48 6.38 -8.00
CA ASP A 79 -8.86 7.63 -7.34
C ASP A 79 -8.29 7.70 -5.91
N VAL A 80 -8.06 8.92 -5.42
CA VAL A 80 -7.69 9.19 -4.03
C VAL A 80 -8.53 10.35 -3.53
N ILE A 81 -9.45 10.08 -2.61
CA ILE A 81 -10.13 11.11 -1.85
C ILE A 81 -9.46 11.26 -0.49
N TRP A 82 -9.49 12.48 0.06
CA TRP A 82 -8.82 12.76 1.31
C TRP A 82 -9.48 13.87 2.11
N SER A 83 -9.16 13.91 3.40
CA SER A 83 -9.59 14.94 4.33
C SER A 83 -8.54 15.14 5.43
N GLY A 84 -8.69 16.19 6.23
CA GLY A 84 -7.77 16.52 7.31
C GLY A 84 -6.76 17.61 6.93
N SER A 85 -5.77 17.78 7.80
CA SER A 85 -4.71 18.77 7.68
C SER A 85 -3.39 18.20 8.20
N PRO A 86 -2.23 18.71 7.78
CA PRO A 86 -0.94 18.26 8.31
C PRO A 86 -0.82 18.38 9.84
N GLU A 87 -1.55 19.32 10.45
CA GLU A 87 -1.57 19.52 11.90
C GLU A 87 -2.44 18.49 12.66
N GLU A 88 -3.55 18.05 12.05
CA GLU A 88 -4.53 17.14 12.68
C GLU A 88 -4.33 15.67 12.27
N GLY A 89 -3.59 15.43 11.20
CA GLY A 89 -3.47 14.14 10.52
C GLY A 89 -4.24 14.15 9.19
N MET A 90 -3.68 13.46 8.20
CA MET A 90 -4.23 13.34 6.86
C MET A 90 -4.87 11.96 6.69
N LEU A 91 -6.13 11.94 6.27
CA LEU A 91 -6.87 10.69 6.00
C LEU A 91 -7.08 10.52 4.51
N SER A 92 -6.73 9.35 3.97
CA SER A 92 -7.02 8.97 2.59
C SER A 92 -7.99 7.80 2.52
N SER A 93 -8.78 7.77 1.45
CA SER A 93 -9.39 6.56 0.92
C SER A 93 -8.97 6.47 -0.55
N HIS A 94 -8.27 5.41 -0.91
CA HIS A 94 -7.77 5.24 -2.27
C HIS A 94 -8.24 3.93 -2.88
N ARG A 95 -8.67 4.03 -4.14
CA ARG A 95 -9.21 2.93 -4.91
C ARG A 95 -8.18 2.48 -5.94
N ILE A 96 -7.94 1.18 -5.99
CA ILE A 96 -6.93 0.56 -6.84
C ILE A 96 -7.60 -0.55 -7.65
N ILE A 97 -7.29 -0.61 -8.94
CA ILE A 97 -7.52 -1.81 -9.76
C ILE A 97 -6.21 -2.58 -9.86
N SER A 98 -6.18 -3.79 -9.30
CA SER A 98 -5.01 -4.67 -9.30
C SER A 98 -5.11 -5.70 -10.43
N THR A 99 -3.98 -5.97 -11.09
CA THR A 99 -3.81 -7.10 -12.01
C THR A 99 -2.69 -7.98 -11.51
N ALA A 100 -2.84 -9.30 -11.57
CA ALA A 100 -1.82 -10.26 -11.15
C ALA A 100 -2.00 -11.63 -11.82
N THR A 101 -1.01 -12.50 -11.70
CA THR A 101 -1.08 -13.92 -12.00
C THR A 101 -0.73 -14.72 -10.74
N HIS A 102 -1.53 -15.74 -10.40
CA HIS A 102 -1.26 -16.61 -9.26
C HIS A 102 -0.10 -17.57 -9.57
N LEU A 103 1.13 -17.11 -9.34
CA LEU A 103 2.38 -17.77 -9.71
C LEU A 103 3.14 -18.38 -8.54
N GLY A 104 2.92 -17.88 -7.32
CA GLY A 104 3.45 -18.46 -6.09
C GLY A 104 2.42 -19.32 -5.38
N ASP A 105 2.92 -20.18 -4.49
CA ASP A 105 2.08 -20.83 -3.48
C ASP A 105 1.84 -19.84 -2.33
N GLY A 106 0.68 -19.90 -1.69
CA GLY A 106 0.39 -19.01 -0.56
C GLY A 106 -0.98 -19.19 0.06
N GLN A 107 -1.60 -18.09 0.44
CA GLN A 107 -2.89 -18.08 1.13
C GLN A 107 -4.00 -18.71 0.28
N PHE A 108 -3.90 -18.62 -1.04
CA PHE A 108 -4.88 -19.16 -1.99
C PHE A 108 -4.53 -20.57 -2.49
N GLY A 109 -3.55 -21.23 -1.87
CA GLY A 109 -3.15 -22.61 -2.15
C GLY A 109 -1.96 -22.70 -3.10
N LYS A 110 -1.96 -23.73 -3.96
CA LYS A 110 -0.89 -23.94 -4.95
C LYS A 110 -1.04 -23.00 -6.14
N ALA A 111 0.07 -22.54 -6.70
CA ALA A 111 0.10 -21.68 -7.89
C ALA A 111 -0.77 -22.26 -9.01
N THR A 112 -1.78 -21.50 -9.43
CA THR A 112 -2.76 -21.98 -10.43
C THR A 112 -2.50 -21.44 -11.83
N GLY A 113 -1.62 -20.44 -11.98
CA GLY A 113 -1.37 -19.73 -13.24
C GLY A 113 -2.54 -18.87 -13.73
N LYS A 114 -3.59 -18.71 -12.93
CA LYS A 114 -4.76 -17.90 -13.29
C LYS A 114 -4.41 -16.41 -13.23
N LYS A 115 -4.85 -15.67 -14.24
CA LYS A 115 -4.84 -14.21 -14.24
C LYS A 115 -6.00 -13.68 -13.41
N LEU A 116 -5.74 -12.63 -12.66
CA LEU A 116 -6.65 -11.99 -11.72
C LEU A 116 -6.74 -10.51 -12.06
N THR A 117 -7.96 -9.98 -11.99
CA THR A 117 -8.24 -8.55 -11.96
C THR A 117 -9.22 -8.30 -10.82
N TYR A 118 -8.85 -7.47 -9.87
CA TYR A 118 -9.68 -7.21 -8.69
C TYR A 118 -9.46 -5.79 -8.17
N ARG A 119 -10.46 -5.29 -7.45
CA ARG A 119 -10.45 -3.93 -6.92
C ARG A 119 -10.16 -3.96 -5.42
N VAL A 120 -9.33 -3.04 -4.98
CA VAL A 120 -8.98 -2.81 -3.58
C VAL A 120 -9.38 -1.38 -3.22
N ILE A 121 -9.90 -1.20 -2.02
CA ILE A 121 -10.04 0.10 -1.37
C ILE A 121 -9.23 0.02 -0.09
N ALA A 122 -8.35 0.99 0.12
CA ALA A 122 -7.55 1.10 1.32
C ALA A 122 -7.71 2.49 1.92
N ASP A 123 -7.95 2.51 3.23
CA ASP A 123 -8.07 3.73 4.02
C ASP A 123 -6.80 3.87 4.87
N CYS A 124 -6.14 5.03 4.78
CA CYS A 124 -4.86 5.27 5.47
C CYS A 124 -4.89 6.57 6.26
N HIS A 125 -4.17 6.56 7.39
CA HIS A 125 -3.86 7.75 8.17
C HIS A 125 -2.37 8.05 8.03
N ALA A 126 -2.04 9.31 7.74
CA ALA A 126 -0.67 9.81 7.57
C ALA A 126 -0.46 11.08 8.40
#